data_AF-A0A1A8JTN2-F1
#
_entry.id   AF-A0A1A8JTN2-F1
#
_cell.length_a   1.000
_cell.length_b   1.000
_cell.length_c   1.000
_cell.angle_alpha   90.00
_cell.angle_beta   90.00
_cell.angle_gamma   90.00
#
_symmetry.space_group_name_H-M   'P 1'
#
loop_
_entity.id
_entity.type
_entity.pdbx_description
1 polymer ?
#
loop_
_entity_poly.entity_id
_entity_poly.type
_entity_poly.pdbx_seq_one_letter_code
_entity_poly.pdbx_strand_id
1 'polypeptide(L)' 'SQENEEAVVSSGGKADLHYCAVCHDYASGYHYGVWSCEGCKAFFKRSIQGHNDYICPATNQCTIDKNRRKSCQ' A
#
# COMPACT_ATOMS: atom_id res chain seq x y z
N SER A 1 -0.20 25.71 -15.16
CA SER A 1 -1.27 24.92 -14.51
C SER A 1 -0.91 23.46 -14.73
N GLN A 2 -0.64 22.71 -13.67
CA GLN A 2 -0.09 21.36 -13.76
C GLN A 2 -1.18 20.41 -14.29
N GLU A 3 -1.06 20.00 -15.54
CA GLU A 3 -1.63 18.76 -16.05
C GLU A 3 -0.72 17.61 -15.59
N ASN A 4 -1.29 16.47 -15.16
CA ASN A 4 -0.82 15.08 -15.39
C ASN A 4 -1.53 14.08 -14.45
N GLU A 5 -2.21 13.12 -15.08
CA GLU A 5 -2.62 11.77 -14.65
C GLU A 5 -2.84 11.42 -13.17
N GLU A 6 -4.08 11.02 -12.80
CA GLU A 6 -4.33 9.69 -12.22
C GLU A 6 -5.69 9.11 -12.72
N ALA A 7 -5.57 8.26 -13.73
CA ALA A 7 -6.30 7.01 -13.98
C ALA A 7 -7.82 6.89 -13.62
N VAL A 8 -8.63 6.81 -14.69
CA VAL A 8 -9.80 5.92 -14.88
C VAL A 8 -10.49 5.36 -13.62
N VAL A 9 -11.53 6.04 -13.17
CA VAL A 9 -12.56 5.45 -12.29
C VAL A 9 -13.66 4.84 -13.16
N SER A 10 -13.64 3.51 -13.28
CA SER A 10 -14.76 2.74 -13.82
C SER A 10 -15.90 2.71 -12.79
N SER A 11 -17.05 3.21 -13.22
CA SER A 11 -18.41 3.13 -12.69
C SER A 11 -18.64 2.18 -11.51
N GLY A 12 -18.79 2.74 -10.30
CA GLY A 12 -19.19 2.00 -9.11
C GLY A 12 -19.34 2.85 -7.84
N GLY A 13 -20.13 3.93 -7.90
CA GLY A 13 -20.52 4.73 -6.73
C GLY A 13 -19.42 5.66 -6.19
N LYS A 14 -19.80 6.86 -5.76
CA LYS A 14 -18.94 7.76 -4.98
C LYS A 14 -18.76 7.17 -3.57
N ALA A 15 -18.11 6.02 -3.46
CA ALA A 15 -17.66 5.49 -2.19
C ALA A 15 -16.46 6.34 -1.76
N ASP A 16 -16.45 6.76 -0.50
CA ASP A 16 -15.34 7.51 0.10
C ASP A 16 -13.99 6.94 -0.36
N LEU A 17 -13.19 7.79 -1.03
CA LEU A 17 -11.84 7.45 -1.45
C LEU A 17 -11.00 7.23 -0.19
N HIS A 18 -10.87 5.97 0.22
CA HIS A 18 -10.04 5.58 1.33
C HIS A 18 -8.59 5.38 0.88
N TYR A 19 -7.66 5.76 1.74
CA TYR A 19 -6.23 5.59 1.52
C TYR A 19 -5.68 4.43 2.33
N CYS A 20 -4.67 3.77 1.76
CA CYS A 20 -3.93 2.71 2.42
C CYS A 20 -3.21 3.27 3.65
N ALA A 21 -3.53 2.75 4.83
CA ALA A 21 -2.93 3.20 6.09
C ALA A 21 -1.40 2.97 6.18
N VAL A 22 -0.84 2.14 5.28
CA VAL A 22 0.58 1.78 5.28
C VAL A 22 1.41 2.68 4.35
N CYS A 23 0.96 2.86 3.11
CA CYS A 23 1.76 3.52 2.07
C CYS A 23 1.07 4.70 1.39
N HIS A 24 -0.13 5.08 1.86
CA HIS A 24 -0.94 6.20 1.37
C HIS A 24 -1.34 6.14 -0.13
N ASP A 25 -1.21 4.96 -0.75
CA ASP A 25 -1.78 4.66 -2.08
C ASP A 25 -3.30 4.46 -1.94
N TYR A 26 -4.04 4.41 -3.05
CA TYR A 26 -5.48 4.13 -2.98
C TYR A 26 -5.76 2.76 -2.36
N ALA A 27 -6.64 2.73 -1.36
CA ALA A 27 -7.07 1.48 -0.76
C ALA A 27 -7.99 0.74 -1.73
N SER A 28 -7.79 -0.57 -1.86
CA SER A 28 -8.71 -1.42 -2.62
C SER A 28 -9.86 -1.95 -1.75
N GLY A 29 -9.74 -1.83 -0.43
CA GLY A 29 -10.72 -2.31 0.53
C GLY A 29 -10.17 -2.33 1.96
N TYR A 30 -10.98 -2.90 2.85
CA TYR A 30 -10.62 -3.12 4.25
C TYR A 30 -10.07 -4.53 4.42
N HIS A 31 -8.75 -4.66 4.59
CA HIS A 31 -8.05 -5.94 4.67
C HIS A 31 -7.29 -6.01 6.00
N TYR A 32 -7.39 -7.17 6.66
CA TYR A 32 -6.69 -7.42 7.94
C TYR A 32 -6.92 -6.34 9.01
N GLY A 33 -8.12 -5.72 9.03
CA GLY A 33 -8.48 -4.71 10.03
C GLY A 33 -8.08 -3.27 9.71
N VAL A 34 -7.58 -2.99 8.50
CA VAL A 34 -7.26 -1.61 8.05
C VAL A 34 -7.64 -1.38 6.59
N TRP A 35 -7.83 -0.12 6.21
CA TRP A 35 -7.87 0.25 4.79
C TRP A 35 -6.48 0.05 4.19
N SER A 36 -6.35 -0.82 3.18
CA SER A 36 -5.07 -1.10 2.54
C SER A 36 -5.20 -1.27 1.02
N CYS A 37 -4.10 -1.00 0.31
CA CYS A 37 -3.99 -1.32 -1.11
C CYS A 37 -3.68 -2.81 -1.34
N GLU A 38 -3.81 -3.30 -2.57
CA GLU A 38 -3.49 -4.68 -2.93
C GLU A 38 -2.02 -5.06 -2.66
N GLY A 39 -1.09 -4.12 -2.83
CA GLY A 39 0.33 -4.34 -2.58
C GLY A 39 0.63 -4.67 -1.12
N CYS A 40 0.13 -3.84 -0.20
CA CYS A 40 0.33 -4.02 1.25
C CYS A 40 -0.44 -5.25 1.77
N LYS A 41 -1.65 -5.49 1.27
CA LYS A 41 -2.43 -6.71 1.55
C LYS A 41 -1.65 -7.98 1.17
N ALA A 42 -1.10 -8.03 -0.04
CA ALA A 42 -0.36 -9.19 -0.52
C ALA A 42 0.98 -9.37 0.22
N PHE A 43 1.64 -8.26 0.56
CA PHE A 43 2.84 -8.28 1.38
C PHE A 43 2.56 -8.90 2.74
N PHE A 44 1.59 -8.36 3.49
CA PHE A 44 1.22 -8.87 4.82
C PHE A 44 0.85 -10.35 4.79
N LYS A 45 0.05 -10.79 3.81
CA LYS A 45 -0.29 -12.21 3.62
C LYS A 45 0.96 -13.10 3.53
N ARG A 46 1.96 -12.69 2.73
CA ARG A 46 3.21 -13.45 2.59
C ARG A 46 4.05 -13.41 3.87
N SER A 47 4.07 -12.29 4.58
CA SER A 47 4.83 -12.14 5.83
C SER A 47 4.30 -13.03 6.95
N ILE A 48 2.98 -13.26 7.03
CA ILE A 48 2.40 -14.13 8.07
C ILE A 48 2.37 -15.61 7.68
N GLN A 49 2.41 -15.93 6.38
CA GLN A 49 2.39 -17.30 5.87
C GLN A 49 3.80 -17.87 5.62
N GLY A 50 4.76 -17.01 5.30
CA GLY A 50 6.14 -17.35 5.04
C GLY A 50 7.04 -17.02 6.23
N HIS A 51 8.07 -17.83 6.43
CA HIS A 51 9.13 -17.57 7.41
C HIS A 51 10.18 -16.61 6.82
N ASN A 52 9.75 -15.38 6.49
CA ASN A 52 10.63 -14.37 5.91
C ASN A 52 11.33 -13.56 7.01
N ASP A 53 12.65 -13.69 7.08
CA ASP A 53 13.48 -12.83 7.92
C ASP A 53 13.75 -11.52 7.17
N TYR A 54 13.08 -10.45 7.58
CA TYR A 54 13.25 -9.13 6.99
C TYR A 54 14.37 -8.36 7.70
N ILE A 55 15.37 -7.93 6.94
CA ILE A 55 16.48 -7.11 7.43
C ILE A 55 16.45 -5.78 6.68
N CYS A 56 16.31 -4.68 7.42
CA CYS A 56 16.39 -3.35 6.83
C CYS A 56 17.81 -3.10 6.31
N PRO A 57 17.97 -2.66 5.05
CA PRO A 57 19.30 -2.33 4.50
C PRO A 57 19.90 -1.03 5.08
N ALA A 58 19.15 -0.30 5.90
CA ALA A 58 19.52 0.98 6.48
C ALA A 58 19.32 0.95 8.01
N THR A 59 18.59 1.92 8.57
CA THR A 59 18.48 2.16 10.02
C THR A 59 17.10 1.83 10.62
N ASN A 60 16.31 0.99 9.94
CA ASN A 60 14.90 0.68 10.28
C ASN A 60 13.97 1.93 10.36
N GLN A 61 14.36 3.05 9.75
CA GLN A 61 13.58 4.30 9.71
C GLN A 61 13.12 4.65 8.29
N CYS A 62 12.85 3.61 7.47
CA CYS A 62 12.47 3.80 6.08
C CYS A 62 11.05 4.39 5.97
N THR A 63 10.90 5.46 5.20
CA THR A 63 9.58 5.96 4.84
C THR A 63 8.92 5.01 3.84
N ILE A 64 7.70 4.58 4.14
CA ILE A 64 6.92 3.68 3.29
C ILE A 64 5.86 4.48 2.53
N ASP A 65 6.05 4.60 1.21
CA ASP A 65 5.09 5.23 0.28
C ASP A 65 4.90 4.36 -0.98
N LYS A 66 3.98 4.75 -1.87
CA LYS A 66 3.68 4.04 -3.13
C LYS A 66 4.93 3.65 -3.94
N ASN A 67 5.97 4.49 -3.92
CA ASN A 67 7.17 4.34 -4.74
C ASN A 67 8.29 3.57 -4.01
N ARG A 68 8.40 3.72 -2.69
CA ARG A 68 9.49 3.17 -1.87
C ARG A 68 9.13 1.96 -1.03
N ARG A 69 7.85 1.55 -0.98
CA ARG A 69 7.36 0.39 -0.21
C ARG A 69 7.96 -0.97 -0.58
N LYS A 70 8.80 -1.05 -1.62
CA LYS A 70 9.53 -2.27 -2.01
C LYS A 70 11.02 -2.24 -1.63
N SER A 71 11.54 -1.07 -1.24
CA SER A 71 12.95 -0.85 -0.96
C SER A 71 13.38 -1.38 0.42
N CYS A 72 12.45 -1.40 1.37
CA CYS A 72 12.58 -2.05 2.66
C CYS A 72 11.33 -2.90 2.88
N GLN A 73 11.53 -4.15 3.29
CA GLN A 73 10.49 -5.11 3.59
C GLN A 73 10.45 -5.33 5.09
#